data_AF-A0A963Z5I3-F1
#
_entry.id   AF-A0A963Z5I3-F1
#
_cell.length_a   1.000
_cell.length_b   1.000
_cell.length_c   1.000
_cell.angle_alpha   90.00
_cell.angle_beta   90.00
_cell.angle_gamma   90.00
#
_symmetry.space_group_name_H-M   'P 1'
#
loop_
_entity.id
_entity.type
_entity.pdbx_description
1 polymer ?
#
loop_
_entity_poly.entity_id
_entity_poly.type
_entity_poly.pdbx_seq_one_letter_code
_entity_poly.pdbx_strand_id
1 'polypeptide(L)'
;MRFISQPRSAGEIAEHIERPVPTATGHLRAMMERGLVRRIAFGTYALADYTGPAVRIPQRRSQSTREMRSTIRAHLGDRCSVQGLHLRTGIPERAVRVTLRDLWFSGLLEGDETSGYRLVKHLRQS
;
A
#
# COMPACT_ATOMS: atom_id res chain seq x y z
N MET A 1 -19.41 -4.08 15.15
CA MET A 1 -18.24 -3.45 14.48
C MET A 1 -17.38 -2.62 15.45
N ARG A 2 -17.05 -3.14 16.65
CA ARG A 2 -16.18 -2.41 17.62
C ARG A 2 -14.69 -2.55 17.35
N PHE A 3 -14.27 -3.55 16.58
CA PHE A 3 -12.84 -3.90 16.47
C PHE A 3 -12.00 -2.85 15.73
N ILE A 4 -12.56 -2.22 14.68
CA ILE A 4 -11.88 -1.23 13.83
C ILE A 4 -12.23 0.23 14.20
N SER A 5 -12.93 0.46 15.32
CA SER A 5 -13.19 1.81 15.83
C SER A 5 -11.91 2.50 16.32
N GLN A 6 -10.88 1.70 16.60
CA GLN A 6 -9.50 2.16 16.71
C GLN A 6 -8.72 1.68 15.49
N PRO A 7 -7.64 2.36 15.12
CA PRO A 7 -6.79 1.90 14.04
C PRO A 7 -6.17 0.54 14.34
N ARG A 8 -6.26 -0.40 13.39
CA ARG A 8 -5.72 -1.75 13.50
C ARG A 8 -4.88 -2.12 12.29
N SER A 9 -3.81 -2.85 12.52
CA SER A 9 -2.99 -3.43 11.47
C SER A 9 -3.75 -4.54 10.71
N ALA A 10 -3.33 -4.80 9.48
CA ALA A 10 -3.87 -5.87 8.65
C ALA A 10 -3.66 -7.24 9.30
N GLY A 11 -2.58 -7.39 10.08
CA GLY A 11 -2.31 -8.58 10.87
C GLY A 11 -3.34 -8.76 11.98
N GLU A 12 -3.56 -7.73 12.80
CA GLU A 12 -4.58 -7.77 13.87
C GLU A 12 -5.99 -8.00 13.31
N ILE A 13 -6.30 -7.41 12.15
CA ILE A 13 -7.60 -7.61 11.48
C ILE A 13 -7.72 -9.04 10.95
N ALA A 14 -6.67 -9.56 10.32
CA ALA A 14 -6.61 -10.92 9.81
C ALA A 14 -6.78 -11.96 10.92
N GLU A 15 -6.11 -11.75 12.05
CA GLU A 15 -6.24 -12.57 13.25
C GLU A 15 -7.67 -12.50 13.81
N HIS A 16 -8.24 -11.30 13.93
CA HIS A 16 -9.60 -11.12 14.44
C HIS A 16 -10.69 -11.81 13.60
N ILE A 17 -10.51 -11.88 12.28
CA ILE A 17 -11.46 -12.55 11.39
C ILE A 17 -11.07 -14.01 11.08
N GLU A 18 -9.99 -14.51 11.71
CA GLU A 18 -9.44 -15.86 11.51
C GLU A 18 -9.16 -16.18 10.03
N ARG A 19 -8.60 -15.22 9.29
CA ARG A 19 -8.23 -15.39 7.87
C ARG A 19 -6.80 -14.99 7.59
N PRO A 20 -6.19 -15.51 6.51
CA PRO A 20 -4.90 -15.02 6.04
C PRO A 20 -4.90 -13.51 5.74
N VAL A 21 -3.77 -12.85 5.98
CA VAL A 21 -3.59 -11.42 5.70
C VAL A 21 -3.98 -11.03 4.28
N PRO A 22 -3.63 -11.77 3.20
CA PRO A 22 -4.07 -11.44 1.85
C PRO A 22 -5.60 -11.37 1.71
N THR A 23 -6.32 -12.33 2.31
CA THR A 23 -7.78 -12.37 2.34
C THR A 23 -8.35 -11.17 3.10
N ALA A 24 -7.80 -10.87 4.28
CA ALA A 24 -8.20 -9.70 5.06
C ALA A 24 -7.98 -8.39 4.29
N THR A 25 -6.85 -8.24 3.60
CA THR A 25 -6.57 -7.04 2.79
C THR A 25 -7.50 -6.92 1.57
N GLY A 26 -7.91 -8.04 0.96
CA GLY A 26 -8.92 -8.05 -0.09
C GLY A 26 -10.28 -7.54 0.40
N HIS A 27 -10.73 -7.99 1.58
CA HIS A 27 -11.96 -7.50 2.20
C HIS A 27 -11.87 -6.01 2.56
N LEU A 28 -10.75 -5.59 3.15
CA LEU A 28 -10.52 -4.19 3.52
C LEU A 28 -10.55 -3.28 2.28
N ARG A 29 -10.04 -3.74 1.14
CA ARG A 29 -10.18 -3.02 -0.12
C ARG A 29 -11.64 -2.82 -0.52
N ALA A 30 -12.44 -3.89 -0.54
CA ALA A 30 -13.85 -3.79 -0.86
C ALA A 30 -14.60 -2.85 0.10
N MET A 31 -14.20 -2.82 1.37
CA MET A 31 -14.76 -1.89 2.36
C MET A 31 -14.29 -0.44 2.13
N MET A 32 -13.06 -0.22 1.66
CA MET A 32 -12.57 1.11 1.28
C MET A 32 -13.30 1.65 0.04
N GLU A 33 -13.51 0.81 -0.98
CA GLU A 33 -14.27 1.16 -2.19
C GLU A 33 -15.72 1.54 -1.87
N ARG A 34 -16.27 1.00 -0.77
CA ARG A 34 -17.60 1.32 -0.23
C ARG A 34 -17.60 2.45 0.80
N GLY A 35 -16.45 3.08 1.08
CA GLY A 35 -16.34 4.19 2.04
C GLY A 35 -16.59 3.79 3.50
N LEU A 36 -16.46 2.52 3.86
CA LEU A 36 -16.72 2.03 5.23
C LEU A 36 -15.48 2.13 6.13
N VAL A 37 -14.31 1.93 5.52
CA VAL A 37 -13.02 2.00 6.21
C VAL A 37 -12.08 2.85 5.38
N ARG A 38 -11.07 3.40 6.03
CA ARG A 38 -9.98 4.07 5.36
C ARG A 38 -8.67 3.54 5.91
N ARG A 39 -7.67 3.50 5.04
CA ARG A 39 -6.31 3.21 5.45
C ARG A 39 -5.67 4.50 5.91
N ILE A 40 -5.23 4.52 7.17
CA ILE A 40 -4.61 5.71 7.77
C ILE A 40 -3.09 5.60 7.88
N ALA A 41 -2.54 4.39 7.70
CA ALA A 41 -1.10 4.10 7.80
C ALA A 41 -0.74 2.75 7.09
N PHE A 42 0.55 2.39 7.03
CA PHE A 42 0.99 1.09 6.49
C PHE A 42 0.30 -0.07 7.20
N GLY A 43 -0.58 -0.75 6.45
CA GLY A 43 -1.30 -1.90 6.97
C GLY A 43 -2.28 -1.50 8.05
N THR A 44 -2.43 -0.22 8.39
CA THR A 44 -3.30 0.23 9.47
C THR A 44 -4.58 0.83 8.89
N TYR A 45 -5.70 0.27 9.31
CA TYR A 45 -7.04 0.62 8.85
C TYR A 45 -7.88 1.09 10.03
N ALA A 46 -8.73 2.06 9.77
CA ALA A 46 -9.72 2.58 10.72
C ALA A 46 -11.05 2.75 9.98
N LEU A 47 -12.13 3.04 10.72
CA LEU A 47 -13.38 3.49 10.11
C LEU A 47 -13.16 4.76 9.27
N ALA A 48 -13.98 4.94 8.23
CA ALA A 48 -13.87 6.07 7.32
C ALA A 48 -14.04 7.44 8.02
N ASP A 49 -14.83 7.48 9.08
CA ASP A 49 -15.11 8.66 9.91
C ASP A 49 -14.12 8.85 11.07
N TYR A 50 -13.08 8.02 11.18
CA TYR A 50 -12.12 8.09 12.29
C TYR A 50 -11.45 9.47 12.38
N THR A 51 -11.62 10.19 13.49
CA THR A 51 -11.01 11.52 13.73
C THR A 51 -9.89 11.50 14.77
N GLY A 52 -9.48 10.31 15.24
CA GLY A 52 -8.46 10.17 16.28
C GLY A 52 -7.03 10.50 15.83
N PRO A 53 -6.06 10.43 16.75
CA PRO A 53 -4.68 10.85 16.50
C PRO A 53 -4.00 10.03 15.40
N ALA A 54 -3.02 10.66 14.75
CA ALA A 54 -2.17 10.01 13.74
C ALA A 54 -1.42 8.83 14.38
N VAL A 55 -1.57 7.65 13.79
CA VAL A 55 -0.90 6.43 14.28
C VAL A 55 0.58 6.49 13.94
N ARG A 56 1.42 6.48 14.97
CA ARG A 56 2.87 6.30 14.79
C ARG A 56 3.14 4.85 14.45
N ILE A 57 3.48 4.61 13.19
CA ILE A 57 4.01 3.32 12.76
C ILE A 57 5.49 3.27 13.14
N PRO A 58 6.01 2.19 13.74
CA PRO A 58 7.45 2.00 13.82
C PRO A 58 8.02 2.07 12.41
N GLN A 59 8.99 2.97 12.18
CA GLN A 59 9.67 3.13 10.90
C GLN A 59 10.28 1.79 10.49
N ARG A 60 9.61 1.07 9.60
CA ARG A 60 10.19 -0.10 8.96
C ARG A 60 11.37 0.40 8.15
N ARG A 61 12.59 -0.06 8.46
CA ARG A 61 13.78 0.26 7.64
C ARG A 61 13.43 -0.03 6.18
N SER A 62 13.53 1.00 5.33
CA SER A 62 13.31 0.89 3.88
C SER A 62 14.14 -0.28 3.37
N GLN A 63 13.48 -1.27 2.77
CA GLN A 63 14.17 -2.43 2.20
C GLN A 63 14.50 -2.20 0.72
N SER A 64 14.12 -1.04 0.16
CA SER A 64 14.53 -0.59 -1.17
C SER A 64 15.66 0.46 -1.11
N THR A 65 16.63 0.32 -2.02
CA THR A 65 17.67 1.33 -2.23
C THR A 65 17.10 2.55 -2.97
N ARG A 66 17.82 3.67 -2.95
CA ARG A 66 17.42 4.87 -3.71
C ARG A 66 17.42 4.61 -5.22
N GLU A 67 18.40 3.86 -5.70
CA GLU A 67 18.53 3.47 -7.11
C GLU A 67 17.35 2.61 -7.56
N MET A 68 17.01 1.56 -6.81
CA MET A 68 15.84 0.73 -7.13
C MET A 68 14.54 1.54 -7.19
N ARG A 69 14.36 2.48 -6.25
CA ARG A 69 13.22 3.40 -6.25
C ARG A 69 13.20 4.28 -7.49
N SER A 70 14.35 4.82 -7.90
CA SER A 70 14.47 5.65 -9.10
C SER A 70 14.15 4.85 -10.36
N THR A 71 14.73 3.67 -10.51
CA THR A 71 14.51 2.79 -11.67
C THR A 71 13.05 2.41 -11.79
N ILE A 72 12.43 1.88 -10.72
CA ILE A 72 11.03 1.47 -10.76
C ILE A 72 10.10 2.66 -11.03
N ARG A 73 10.41 3.84 -10.46
CA ARG A 73 9.66 5.08 -10.74
C ARG A 73 9.74 5.50 -12.19
N ALA A 74 10.89 5.40 -12.84
CA ALA A 74 11.06 5.74 -14.25
C ALA A 74 10.24 4.83 -15.20
N HIS A 75 9.92 3.61 -14.76
CA HIS A 75 9.14 2.65 -15.54
C HIS A 75 7.67 2.54 -15.12
N LEU A 76 7.24 3.32 -14.13
CA LEU A 76 5.83 3.44 -13.74
C LEU A 76 5.11 4.39 -14.71
N GLY A 77 4.43 3.81 -15.70
CA GLY A 77 3.49 4.51 -16.59
C GLY A 77 2.10 4.66 -15.96
N ASP A 78 1.05 4.74 -16.80
CA ASP A 78 -0.34 4.92 -16.34
C ASP A 78 -0.87 3.75 -15.50
N ARG A 79 -0.39 2.52 -15.74
CA ARG A 79 -0.71 1.31 -14.96
C ARG A 79 0.36 0.24 -15.19
N CYS A 80 1.01 -0.21 -14.12
CA CYS A 80 2.05 -1.24 -14.21
C CYS A 80 1.84 -2.36 -13.17
N SER A 81 1.96 -3.60 -13.61
CA SER A 81 1.99 -4.77 -12.73
C SER A 81 3.42 -5.05 -12.23
N VAL A 82 3.54 -5.83 -11.15
CA VAL A 82 4.83 -6.31 -10.63
C VAL A 82 5.60 -7.06 -11.71
N GLN A 83 4.93 -7.97 -12.42
CA GLN A 83 5.52 -8.74 -13.51
C GLN A 83 6.00 -7.83 -14.66
N GLY A 84 5.20 -6.82 -15.03
CA GLY A 84 5.57 -5.88 -16.08
C GLY A 84 6.79 -5.02 -15.72
N LEU A 85 6.97 -4.69 -14.44
CA LEU A 85 8.15 -3.98 -13.94
C LEU A 85 9.36 -4.90 -13.81
N HIS A 86 9.19 -6.15 -13.39
CA HIS A 86 10.25 -7.15 -13.41
C HIS A 86 10.82 -7.32 -14.82
N LEU A 87 9.96 -7.54 -15.82
CA LEU A 87 10.38 -7.73 -17.21
C LEU A 87 11.10 -6.49 -17.79
N ARG A 88 10.69 -5.28 -17.40
CA ARG A 88 11.29 -4.02 -17.91
C ARG A 88 12.59 -3.64 -17.21
N THR A 89 12.77 -4.02 -15.94
CA THR A 89 13.90 -3.56 -15.13
C THR A 89 14.91 -4.66 -14.82
N GLY A 90 14.57 -5.93 -15.04
CA GLY A 90 15.34 -7.09 -14.60
C GLY A 90 15.36 -7.29 -13.07
N ILE A 91 14.73 -6.40 -12.29
CA ILE A 91 14.71 -6.48 -10.83
C ILE A 91 13.82 -7.65 -10.39
N PRO A 92 14.26 -8.53 -9.47
CA PRO A 92 13.43 -9.65 -9.00
C PRO A 92 12.07 -9.18 -8.49
N GLU A 93 11.00 -9.93 -8.80
CA GLU A 93 9.62 -9.54 -8.42
C GLU A 93 9.47 -9.21 -6.93
N ARG A 94 10.14 -9.97 -6.05
CA ARG A 94 10.14 -9.70 -4.60
C ARG A 94 10.66 -8.29 -4.30
N ALA A 95 11.73 -7.88 -4.96
CA ALA A 95 12.37 -6.60 -4.78
C ALA A 95 11.57 -5.47 -5.44
N VAL A 96 10.89 -5.75 -6.56
CA VAL A 96 9.87 -4.87 -7.16
C VAL A 96 8.72 -4.63 -6.19
N ARG A 97 8.13 -5.69 -5.61
CA ARG A 97 7.05 -5.58 -4.61
C ARG A 97 7.47 -4.75 -3.40
N VAL A 98 8.66 -5.01 -2.87
CA VAL A 98 9.21 -4.22 -1.74
C VAL A 98 9.31 -2.74 -2.12
N THR A 99 9.82 -2.42 -3.30
CA THR A 99 10.04 -1.04 -3.72
C THR A 99 8.75 -0.31 -4.06
N LEU A 100 7.83 -0.96 -4.78
CA LEU A 100 6.49 -0.41 -5.03
C LEU A 100 5.77 -0.15 -3.72
N ARG A 101 5.88 -1.07 -2.77
CA ARG A 101 5.32 -0.91 -1.44
C ARG A 101 5.94 0.30 -0.72
N ASP A 102 7.26 0.48 -0.78
CA ASP A 102 7.95 1.64 -0.19
C ASP A 102 7.54 2.97 -0.86
N LEU A 103 7.42 3.01 -2.19
CA LEU A 103 6.98 4.19 -2.96
C LEU A 103 5.51 4.53 -2.71
N TRP A 104 4.66 3.51 -2.62
CA TRP A 104 3.26 3.63 -2.25
C TRP A 104 3.13 4.20 -0.82
N PHE A 105 4.00 3.83 0.12
CA PHE A 105 4.03 4.46 1.46
C PHE A 105 4.43 5.91 1.47
N SER A 106 5.32 6.34 0.56
CA SER A 106 5.66 7.76 0.43
C SER A 106 4.55 8.60 -0.21
N GLY A 107 3.39 8.01 -0.53
CA GLY A 107 2.29 8.71 -1.21
C GLY A 107 2.58 8.99 -2.69
N LEU A 108 3.63 8.38 -3.25
CA LEU A 108 4.01 8.57 -4.65
C LEU A 108 3.22 7.67 -5.59
N LEU A 109 2.63 6.58 -5.09
CA LEU A 109 1.86 5.63 -5.89
C LEU A 109 0.44 5.47 -5.39
N GLU A 110 -0.44 5.19 -6.34
CA GLU A 110 -1.79 4.68 -6.17
C GLU A 110 -1.91 3.29 -6.82
N GLY A 111 -2.96 2.56 -6.44
CA GLY A 111 -3.22 1.21 -6.95
C GLY A 111 -2.50 0.11 -6.17
N ASP A 112 -2.51 -1.10 -6.73
CA ASP A 112 -2.01 -2.32 -6.10
C ASP A 112 -1.74 -3.43 -7.14
N GLU A 113 -1.49 -4.66 -6.71
CA GLU A 113 -1.20 -5.76 -7.62
C GLU A 113 -2.37 -6.14 -8.54
N THR A 114 -3.62 -5.94 -8.12
CA THR A 114 -4.83 -6.27 -8.90
C THR A 114 -5.18 -5.14 -9.87
N SER A 115 -5.13 -3.91 -9.37
CA SER A 115 -5.46 -2.70 -10.14
C SER A 115 -4.26 -2.10 -10.86
N GLY A 116 -3.07 -2.66 -10.71
CA GLY A 116 -1.81 -2.09 -11.18
C GLY A 116 -1.40 -0.87 -10.36
N TYR A 117 -0.09 -0.62 -10.27
CA TYR A 117 0.45 0.56 -9.63
C TYR A 117 0.59 1.70 -10.65
N ARG A 118 0.32 2.93 -10.20
CA ARG A 118 0.47 4.16 -10.98
C ARG A 118 1.01 5.28 -10.11
N LEU A 119 1.66 6.27 -10.71
CA LEU A 119 2.07 7.48 -9.99
C LEU A 119 0.84 8.34 -9.64
N VAL A 120 0.81 8.89 -8.43
CA VAL A 120 -0.16 9.92 -8.06
C VAL A 120 0.15 11.15 -8.91
N LYS A 121 -0.85 11.69 -9.63
CA LYS A 121 -0.67 12.83 -10.56
C LYS A 121 -0.33 14.17 -9.88
N HIS A 122 -0.04 14.19 -8.58
CA HIS A 122 0.25 15.41 -7.81
C HIS A 122 1.72 15.58 -7.42
N LEU A 123 2.62 15.56 -8.40
CA LEU A 123 3.98 16.12 -8.28
C LEU A 123 4.40 16.72 -9.63
N ARG A 124 3.59 17.64 -10.15
CA ARG A 124 4.10 18.81 -10.87
C ARG A 124 3.87 20.01 -9.97
N GLN A 125 4.77 20.99 -10.07
CA GLN A 125 4.95 22.20 -9.26
C GLN A 125 5.84 21.91 -8.04
N SER A 126 7.08 22.41 -7.94
CA SER A 126 7.68 23.62 -8.51
C SER A 126 9.13 23.38 -8.94
#